data_AF-A0A0Q0JPG5-F1
#
_entry.id   AF-A0A0Q0JPG5-F1
#
_cell.length_a   1.000
_cell.length_b   1.000
_cell.length_c   1.000
_cell.angle_alpha   90.00
_cell.angle_beta   90.00
_cell.angle_gamma   90.00
#
_symmetry.space_group_name_H-M   'P 1'
#
loop_
_entity.id
_entity.type
_entity.pdbx_description
1 polymer ?
#
loop_
_entity_poly.entity_id
_entity_poly.type
_entity_poly.pdbx_seq_one_letter_code
_entity_poly.pdbx_strand_id
1 'polypeptide(L)'
;MFFGYEFYYWLGWLAITVLAAKKYGYLGLFIAHCIIFVSVFASDLRYVSQLISQPEWDGNPDLDIIFLVGVIFRTIVINVLLLPTGILGKYFHNKVNTTGI
;
A
#
# COMPACT_ATOMS: atom_id res chain seq x y z
N MET A 1 2.68 -10.66 -13.24
CA MET A 1 1.62 -9.82 -12.62
C MET A 1 2.23 -8.82 -11.63
N PHE A 2 3.19 -7.99 -12.05
CA PHE A 2 3.99 -7.15 -11.13
C PHE A 2 3.27 -5.85 -10.70
N PHE A 3 2.28 -5.41 -11.48
CA PHE A 3 1.41 -4.25 -11.22
C PHE A 3 -0.08 -4.61 -11.20
N GLY A 4 -0.42 -5.91 -11.18
CA GLY A 4 -1.78 -6.41 -11.34
C GLY A 4 -2.65 -6.28 -10.10
N TYR A 5 -2.48 -5.23 -9.31
CA TYR A 5 -3.55 -4.81 -8.42
C TYR A 5 -4.62 -4.20 -9.30
N GLU A 6 -5.84 -4.71 -9.17
CA GLU A 6 -6.97 -4.12 -9.85
C GLU A 6 -7.04 -2.62 -9.53
N PHE A 7 -7.37 -1.82 -10.54
CA PHE A 7 -7.37 -0.36 -10.48
C PHE A 7 -8.10 0.19 -9.24
N TYR A 8 -9.10 -0.52 -8.72
CA TYR A 8 -9.83 -0.14 -7.50
C TYR A 8 -8.96 -0.13 -6.22
N TYR A 9 -7.93 -0.97 -6.10
CA TYR A 9 -7.01 -0.92 -4.95
C TYR A 9 -6.23 0.38 -4.92
N TRP A 10 -5.76 0.84 -6.08
CA TRP A 10 -5.09 2.13 -6.21
C TRP A 10 -5.99 3.31 -5.81
N LEU A 11 -7.26 3.30 -6.25
CA LEU A 11 -8.23 4.30 -5.84
C LEU A 11 -8.47 4.28 -4.33
N GLY A 12 -8.59 3.10 -3.74
CA GLY A 12 -8.74 2.92 -2.30
C GLY A 12 -7.54 3.47 -1.51
N TRP A 13 -6.32 3.11 -1.91
CA TRP A 13 -5.10 3.59 -1.27
C TRP A 13 -4.91 5.10 -1.41
N LEU A 14 -5.24 5.67 -2.57
CA LEU A 14 -5.26 7.12 -2.79
C LEU A 14 -6.23 7.80 -1.82
N ALA A 15 -7.47 7.32 -1.74
CA ALA A 15 -8.49 7.88 -0.85
C ALA A 15 -8.05 7.81 0.62
N ILE A 16 -7.57 6.65 1.08
CA ILE A 16 -7.07 6.47 2.45
C ILE A 16 -5.92 7.44 2.73
N THR A 17 -4.94 7.54 1.83
CA THR A 17 -3.77 8.40 2.01
C THR A 17 -4.15 9.87 2.13
N VAL A 18 -4.99 10.36 1.21
CA VAL A 18 -5.43 11.77 1.20
C VAL A 18 -6.29 12.08 2.42
N LEU A 19 -7.27 11.24 2.74
CA LEU A 19 -8.20 11.47 3.84
C LEU A 19 -7.50 11.39 5.21
N ALA A 20 -6.64 10.39 5.40
CA ALA A 20 -5.88 10.25 6.65
C ALA A 20 -4.93 11.44 6.84
N ALA A 21 -4.18 11.83 5.80
CA ALA A 21 -3.30 12.98 5.84
C ALA A 21 -4.04 14.30 6.07
N LYS A 22 -5.22 14.47 5.46
CA LYS A 22 -6.08 15.64 5.66
C LYS A 22 -6.60 15.74 7.11
N LYS A 23 -6.95 14.62 7.73
CA LYS A 23 -7.55 14.60 9.07
C LYS A 23 -6.51 14.66 10.19
N TYR A 24 -5.39 13.96 10.04
CA TYR A 24 -4.42 13.73 11.12
C TYR A 24 -2.99 14.16 10.76
N GLY A 25 -2.77 14.86 9.64
CA GLY A 25 -1.46 15.34 9.23
C GLY A 25 -0.44 14.22 9.04
N TYR A 26 0.76 14.37 9.63
CA TYR A 26 1.83 13.37 9.54
C TYR A 26 1.49 12.03 10.20
N LEU A 27 0.74 12.03 11.31
CA LEU A 27 0.30 10.80 11.94
C LEU A 27 -0.64 10.03 11.02
N GLY A 28 -1.53 10.75 10.32
CA GLY A 28 -2.42 10.18 9.31
C GLY A 28 -1.67 9.57 8.13
N LEU A 29 -0.60 10.23 7.68
CA LEU A 29 0.28 9.68 6.64
C LEU A 29 0.91 8.37 7.08
N PHE A 30 1.51 8.34 8.28
CA PHE A 30 2.11 7.13 8.81
C PHE A 30 1.09 5.98 8.89
N ILE A 31 -0.08 6.23 9.47
CA ILE A 31 -1.16 5.23 9.58
C ILE A 31 -1.59 4.73 8.19
N ALA A 32 -1.77 5.63 7.22
CA ALA A 32 -2.14 5.24 5.86
C ALA A 32 -1.10 4.30 5.23
N HIS A 33 0.19 4.61 5.36
CA HIS A 33 1.27 3.80 4.82
C HIS A 33 1.36 2.43 5.51
N CYS A 34 1.09 2.35 6.82
CA CYS A 34 0.96 1.09 7.55
C CYS A 34 -0.24 0.26 7.04
N ILE A 35 -1.40 0.88 6.81
CA ILE A 35 -2.59 0.19 6.26
C ILE A 35 -2.28 -0.36 4.87
N ILE A 36 -1.64 0.44 4.02
CA ILE A 36 -1.24 0.04 2.67
C ILE A 36 -0.28 -1.14 2.73
N PHE A 37 0.75 -1.07 3.59
CA PHE A 37 1.69 -2.17 3.80
C PHE A 37 0.98 -3.48 4.18
N VAL A 38 0.10 -3.44 5.18
CA VAL A 38 -0.66 -4.63 5.61
C VAL A 38 -1.54 -5.16 4.48
N SER A 39 -2.18 -4.27 3.71
CA SER A 39 -3.04 -4.67 2.59
C SER A 39 -2.25 -5.35 1.45
N VAL A 40 -1.07 -4.82 1.11
CA VAL A 40 -0.17 -5.40 0.10
C VAL A 40 0.35 -6.74 0.58
N PHE A 41 0.82 -6.82 1.84
CA PHE A 41 1.31 -8.05 2.45
C PHE A 41 0.25 -9.16 2.45
N ALA A 42 -0.99 -8.83 2.86
CA ALA A 42 -2.08 -9.80 2.89
C ALA A 42 -2.47 -10.30 1.51
N SER A 43 -2.45 -9.43 0.50
CA SER A 43 -2.75 -9.81 -0.89
C SER A 43 -1.63 -10.67 -1.49
N ASP A 44 -0.37 -10.32 -1.25
CA ASP A 44 0.76 -11.10 -1.74
C ASP A 44 0.79 -12.48 -1.05
N LEU A 45 0.46 -12.58 0.25
CA LEU A 45 0.31 -13.86 0.94
C LEU A 45 -0.77 -14.74 0.31
N ARG A 46 -1.92 -14.16 -0.06
CA ARG A 46 -3.00 -14.88 -0.73
C ARG A 46 -2.55 -15.38 -2.10
N TYR A 47 -1.82 -14.57 -2.86
CA TYR A 47 -1.29 -14.96 -4.15
C TYR A 47 -0.32 -16.15 -4.04
N VAL A 48 0.63 -16.09 -3.10
CA VAL A 48 1.57 -17.19 -2.85
C VAL A 48 0.85 -18.45 -2.36
N SER A 49 -0.11 -18.30 -1.45
CA SER A 49 -0.93 -19.42 -0.98
C SER A 49 -1.70 -20.10 -2.12
N GLN A 50 -2.24 -19.32 -3.07
CA GLN A 50 -2.90 -19.87 -4.25
C GLN A 50 -1.93 -20.59 -5.18
N LEU A 51 -0.73 -20.06 -5.37
CA LEU A 51 0.30 -20.68 -6.20
C LEU A 51 0.75 -22.04 -5.62
N ILE A 52 1.01 -22.10 -4.31
CA ILE A 52 1.43 -23.33 -3.62
C ILE A 52 0.30 -24.37 -3.60
N SER A 53 -0.97 -23.93 -3.60
CA SER A 53 -2.11 -24.85 -3.62
C SER A 53 -2.33 -25.56 -4.96
N GLN A 54 -1.60 -25.19 -6.01
CA GLN A 54 -1.72 -25.82 -7.32
C GLN A 54 -1.10 -27.23 -7.29
N PRO A 55 -1.78 -28.25 -7.83
CA PRO A 55 -1.29 -29.63 -7.81
C PRO A 55 -0.01 -29.84 -8.62
N GLU A 56 0.32 -28.91 -9.51
CA GLU A 56 1.54 -28.91 -10.33
C GLU A 56 2.73 -28.23 -9.64
N TRP A 57 2.55 -27.69 -8.43
CA TRP A 57 3.62 -27.03 -7.70
C TRP A 57 4.68 -28.04 -7.24
N ASP A 58 5.88 -27.95 -7.82
CA ASP A 58 7.00 -28.85 -7.57
C ASP A 58 7.95 -28.37 -6.46
N GLY A 59 7.61 -27.25 -5.81
CA GLY A 59 8.45 -26.62 -4.79
C GLY A 59 9.51 -25.68 -5.34
N ASN A 60 9.60 -25.47 -6.66
CA ASN A 60 10.56 -24.57 -7.29
C ASN A 60 9.89 -23.44 -8.08
N PRO A 61 10.42 -22.19 -7.99
CA PRO A 61 11.55 -21.76 -7.16
C PRO A 61 11.17 -21.59 -5.68
N ASP A 62 12.19 -21.48 -4.80
CA ASP A 62 11.98 -21.14 -3.39
C ASP A 62 11.19 -19.83 -3.25
N LEU A 63 9.94 -19.96 -2.82
CA LEU A 63 8.99 -18.86 -2.76
C LEU A 63 9.26 -17.93 -1.59
N ASP A 64 10.03 -18.34 -0.57
CA ASP A 64 10.24 -17.54 0.64
C ASP A 64 10.99 -16.24 0.33
N ILE A 65 12.12 -16.36 -0.38
CA ILE A 65 12.97 -15.22 -0.76
C ILE A 65 12.29 -14.37 -1.83
N ILE A 66 11.68 -15.01 -2.84
CA ILE A 66 11.01 -14.31 -3.95
C ILE A 66 9.81 -13.53 -3.42
N PHE A 67 9.02 -14.11 -2.52
CA PHE A 67 7.93 -13.44 -1.85
C PHE A 67 8.41 -12.23 -1.05
N LEU A 68 9.43 -12.41 -0.20
CA LEU A 68 9.95 -11.33 0.63
C LEU A 68 10.46 -10.15 -0.20
N VAL A 69 11.28 -10.42 -1.22
CA VAL A 69 11.82 -9.39 -2.13
C VAL A 69 10.68 -8.72 -2.89
N GLY A 70 9.71 -9.50 -3.38
CA GLY A 70 8.56 -8.99 -4.10
C GLY A 70 7.70 -8.04 -3.26
N VAL A 71 7.36 -8.44 -2.03
CA VAL A 71 6.59 -7.64 -1.08
C VAL A 71 7.32 -6.34 -0.74
N ILE A 72 8.61 -6.42 -0.42
CA ILE A 72 9.42 -5.25 -0.06
C ILE A 72 9.45 -4.26 -1.23
N PHE A 73 9.80 -4.74 -2.43
CA PHE A 73 9.88 -3.90 -3.62
C PHE A 73 8.54 -3.22 -3.93
N ARG A 74 7.45 -4.01 -3.90
CA ARG A 74 6.11 -3.51 -4.21
C ARG A 74 5.62 -2.49 -3.18
N THR A 75 5.86 -2.76 -1.90
CA THR A 75 5.56 -1.84 -0.81
C THR A 75 6.30 -0.52 -1.00
N ILE A 76 7.59 -0.56 -1.33
CA ILE A 76 8.39 0.65 -1.56
C ILE A 76 7.80 1.46 -2.73
N VAL A 77 7.55 0.82 -3.87
CA VAL A 77 7.01 1.49 -5.06
C VAL A 77 5.67 2.15 -4.77
N ILE A 78 4.72 1.43 -4.16
CA ILE A 78 3.39 1.96 -3.85
C ILE A 78 3.49 3.15 -2.89
N ASN A 79 4.28 3.04 -1.82
CA ASN A 79 4.44 4.13 -0.85
C ASN A 79 5.11 5.36 -1.48
N VAL A 80 6.14 5.16 -2.31
CA VAL A 80 6.79 6.27 -3.04
C VAL A 80 5.81 6.99 -3.96
N LEU A 81 4.94 6.25 -4.66
CA LEU A 81 3.92 6.83 -5.53
C LEU A 81 2.79 7.54 -4.77
N LEU A 82 2.52 7.15 -3.53
CA LEU A 82 1.48 7.75 -2.68
C LEU A 82 1.99 8.91 -1.82
N LEU A 83 3.31 9.09 -1.66
CA LEU A 83 3.88 10.23 -0.94
C LEU A 83 3.41 11.60 -1.48
N PRO A 84 3.41 11.87 -2.81
CA PRO A 84 2.90 13.14 -3.34
C PRO A 84 1.45 13.43 -2.96
N THR A 85 0.58 12.42 -2.99
CA THR A 85 -0.84 12.58 -2.63
C THR A 85 -1.02 12.76 -1.13
N GLY A 86 -0.16 12.13 -0.34
CA GLY A 86 -0.04 12.37 1.08
C GLY A 86 0.36 13.81 1.43
N ILE A 87 1.34 14.37 0.72
CA ILE A 87 1.76 15.77 0.88
C ILE A 87 0.60 16.72 0.55
N LEU A 88 -0.18 16.43 -0.50
CA LEU A 88 -1.38 17.20 -0.85
C LEU A 88 -2.43 17.15 0.27
N GLY A 89 -2.73 15.95 0.80
CA GLY A 89 -3.66 15.80 1.92
C GLY A 89 -3.21 16.61 3.14
N LYS A 90 -1.91 16.57 3.45
CA LYS A 90 -1.32 17.38 4.54
C LYS A 90 -1.40 18.88 4.27
N TYR A 91 -1.18 19.33 3.04
CA TYR A 91 -1.33 20.75 2.69
C TYR A 91 -2.75 21.25 3.02
N PHE A 92 -3.77 20.46 2.72
CA PHE A 92 -5.16 20.77 3.09
C PHE A 92 -5.40 20.73 4.60
N HIS A 93 -4.79 19.78 5.32
CA HIS A 93 -4.84 19.74 6.79
C HIS A 93 -4.36 21.05 7.41
N ASN A 94 -3.18 21.52 6.97
CA ASN A 94 -2.61 22.76 7.44
C ASN A 94 -3.53 23.96 7.14
N LYS A 95 -4.10 24.02 5.93
CA LYS A 95 -5.01 25.08 5.53
C LYS A 95 -6.23 25.16 6.44
N VAL A 96 -6.89 24.03 6.71
CA VAL A 96 -8.06 23.93 7.61
C VAL A 96 -7.70 24.44 9.01
N ASN A 97 -6.58 23.97 9.58
CA ASN A 97 -6.15 24.38 10.91
C ASN A 97 -5.79 25.87 10.99
N THR A 98 -5.21 26.47 9.94
CA THR A 98 -4.94 27.92 9.88
C THR A 98 -6.20 28.77 9.72
N THR A 99 -7.26 28.27 9.10
CA THR A 99 -8.50 29.03 8.91
C THR A 99 -9.43 29.01 10.12
N GLY A 100 -9.11 28.26 11.19
CA GLY A 100 -9.82 28.33 12.46
C GLY A 100 -11.32 28.06 12.38
N ILE A 101 -11.76 27.20 11.44
CA ILE A 101 -13.12 26.65 11.39
C ILE A 101 -13.09 25.28 12.04
#